data_AF-A0A285UHJ2-F1
#
_entry.id   AF-A0A285UHJ2-F1
#
_cell.length_a   1.000
_cell.length_b   1.000
_cell.length_c   1.000
_cell.angle_alpha   90.00
_cell.angle_beta   90.00
_cell.angle_gamma   90.00
#
_symmetry.space_group_name_H-M   'P 1'
#
loop_
_entity.id
_entity.type
_entity.pdbx_description
1 polymer ?
#
loop_
_entity_poly.entity_id
_entity_poly.type
_entity_poly.pdbx_seq_one_letter_code
_entity_poly.pdbx_strand_id
1 'polypeptide(L)'
;MMDIDAIFAADHDRPPAERSLPWLETRDGITVVVEPKPHWASDMRAFRAEAREYCAYADWNANGARARFFGHIDTSGDDLIRKARRLVAREITNGHWA
;
A
#
# COMPACT_ATOMS: atom_id res chain seq x y z
N MET A 1 5.30 -23.71 -3.75
CA MET A 1 4.11 -22.93 -3.38
C MET A 1 4.58 -21.72 -2.59
N MET A 2 4.51 -20.54 -3.20
CA MET A 2 4.89 -19.30 -2.53
C MET A 2 3.85 -18.96 -1.45
N ASP A 3 4.32 -18.66 -0.25
CA ASP A 3 3.49 -18.09 0.80
C ASP A 3 3.13 -16.63 0.46
N ILE A 4 1.98 -16.15 0.94
CA ILE A 4 1.53 -14.76 0.76
C ILE A 4 2.61 -13.81 1.26
N ASP A 5 3.24 -14.11 2.40
CA ASP A 5 4.25 -13.25 3.00
C ASP A 5 5.52 -13.20 2.13
N ALA A 6 5.87 -14.30 1.46
CA ALA A 6 6.98 -14.35 0.50
C ALA A 6 6.69 -13.51 -0.75
N ILE A 7 5.43 -13.46 -1.21
CA ILE A 7 5.02 -12.61 -2.35
C ILE A 7 5.11 -11.13 -1.98
N PHE A 8 4.62 -10.74 -0.80
CA PHE A 8 4.72 -9.37 -0.31
C PHE A 8 6.19 -8.95 -0.11
N ALA A 9 7.03 -9.83 0.44
CA ALA A 9 8.47 -9.57 0.59
C ALA A 9 9.14 -9.36 -0.78
N ALA A 10 8.88 -10.25 -1.73
CA ALA A 10 9.46 -10.15 -3.07
C ALA A 10 9.00 -8.89 -3.82
N ASP A 11 7.75 -8.45 -3.66
CA ASP A 11 7.30 -7.17 -4.22
C ASP A 11 7.95 -5.98 -3.50
N HIS A 12 8.13 -6.05 -2.18
CA HIS A 12 8.78 -5.00 -1.40
C HIS A 12 10.24 -4.76 -1.80
N ASP A 13 10.97 -5.77 -2.27
CA ASP A 13 12.35 -5.61 -2.74
C ASP A 13 12.47 -4.74 -4.00
N ARG A 14 11.36 -4.46 -4.69
CA ARG A 14 11.32 -3.56 -5.85
C ARG A 14 11.35 -2.09 -5.43
N PRO A 15 11.86 -1.18 -6.29
CA PRO A 15 11.69 0.26 -6.10
C PRO A 15 10.22 0.62 -5.93
N PRO A 16 9.86 1.64 -5.11
CA PRO A 16 8.46 1.98 -4.83
C PRO A 16 7.57 2.16 -6.07
N ALA A 17 8.13 2.70 -7.16
CA ALA A 17 7.41 2.91 -8.42
C ALA A 17 7.09 1.62 -9.20
N GLU A 18 7.76 0.52 -8.87
CA GLU A 18 7.62 -0.80 -9.51
C GLU A 18 6.82 -1.79 -8.66
N ARG A 19 6.49 -1.42 -7.42
CA ARG A 19 5.69 -2.25 -6.51
C ARG A 19 4.25 -2.34 -7.01
N SER A 20 3.66 -3.52 -6.91
CA SER A 20 2.27 -3.77 -7.29
C SER A 20 1.36 -4.09 -6.10
N LEU A 21 1.92 -4.31 -4.91
CA LEU A 21 1.20 -4.56 -3.67
C LEU A 21 1.34 -3.38 -2.70
N PRO A 22 0.32 -3.10 -1.86
CA PRO A 22 0.44 -2.08 -0.83
C PRO A 22 1.47 -2.47 0.24
N TRP A 23 2.19 -1.47 0.75
CA TRP A 23 3.21 -1.68 1.79
C TRP A 23 3.10 -0.66 2.92
N LEU A 24 3.64 -1.02 4.08
CA LEU A 24 3.74 -0.14 5.24
C LEU A 24 5.00 0.73 5.12
N GLU A 25 4.86 2.01 5.46
CA GLU A 25 5.97 2.94 5.63
C GLU A 25 5.76 3.74 6.92
N THR A 26 6.83 3.92 7.69
CA THR A 26 6.79 4.73 8.91
C THR A 26 7.77 5.88 8.79
N ARG A 27 7.28 7.10 9.02
CA ARG A 27 8.10 8.32 9.03
C ARG A 27 7.54 9.27 10.08
N ASP A 28 8.43 9.91 10.84
CA ASP A 28 8.07 10.89 11.87
C ASP A 28 7.01 10.39 12.87
N GLY A 29 7.06 9.09 13.21
CA GLY A 29 6.11 8.46 14.13
C GLY A 29 4.71 8.21 13.55
N ILE A 30 4.48 8.47 12.26
CA ILE A 30 3.24 8.11 11.55
C ILE A 30 3.51 6.91 10.66
N THR A 31 2.65 5.89 10.79
CA THR A 31 2.60 4.75 9.88
C THR A 31 1.52 4.95 8.84
N VAL A 32 1.90 4.81 7.57
CA VAL A 32 1.02 4.83 6.42
C VAL A 32 1.10 3.51 5.65
N VAL A 33 0.05 3.20 4.91
CA VAL A 33 0.04 2.20 3.85
C VAL A 33 0.08 2.94 2.53
N VAL A 34 1.11 2.69 1.72
CA VAL A 34 1.19 3.25 0.38
C VAL A 34 0.47 2.31 -0.58
N GLU A 35 -0.50 2.85 -1.32
CA GLU A 35 -1.22 2.17 -2.39
C GLU A 35 -0.51 2.43 -3.73
N PRO A 36 -0.01 1.37 -4.40
CA PRO A 36 0.46 1.46 -5.77
C PRO A 36 -0.59 2.08 -6.68
N LYS A 37 -0.13 2.92 -7.61
CA LYS A 37 -1.02 3.64 -8.50
C LYS A 37 -1.38 2.79 -9.73
N PRO A 38 -2.61 2.88 -10.27
CA PRO A 38 -2.87 2.41 -11.62
C PRO A 38 -2.12 3.27 -12.65
N HIS A 39 -1.91 2.74 -13.86
CA HIS A 39 -1.11 3.40 -14.91
C HIS A 39 -1.56 4.83 -15.26
N TRP A 40 -2.86 5.12 -15.11
CA TRP A 40 -3.46 6.43 -15.41
C TRP A 40 -3.36 7.46 -14.28
N ALA A 41 -3.05 7.05 -13.06
CA ALA A 41 -2.91 7.98 -11.94
C ALA A 41 -1.55 8.70 -12.01
N SER A 42 -1.52 9.97 -11.61
CA SER A 42 -0.30 10.78 -11.61
C SER A 42 0.65 10.45 -10.45
N ASP A 43 0.12 9.99 -9.33
CA ASP A 43 0.89 9.65 -8.12
C ASP A 43 0.26 8.47 -7.37
N MET A 44 1.04 7.86 -6.48
CA MET A 44 0.59 6.89 -5.47
C MET A 44 -0.12 7.60 -4.33
N ARG A 45 -0.84 6.84 -3.49
CA ARG A 45 -1.53 7.39 -2.31
C ARG A 45 -0.95 6.79 -1.05
N ALA A 46 -0.73 7.61 -0.03
CA ALA A 46 -0.36 7.16 1.30
C ALA A 46 -1.57 7.30 2.23
N PHE A 47 -2.10 6.18 2.73
CA PHE A 47 -3.22 6.12 3.65
C PHE A 47 -2.69 5.95 5.07
N ARG A 48 -3.22 6.67 6.06
CA ARG A 48 -2.91 6.34 7.45
C ARG A 48 -3.41 4.93 7.76
N ALA A 49 -2.62 4.16 8.50
CA ALA A 49 -2.92 2.74 8.71
C ALA A 49 -4.32 2.52 9.31
N GLU A 50 -4.59 3.19 10.44
CA GLU A 50 -5.85 3.00 11.20
C GLU A 50 -6.90 4.10 10.93
N ALA A 51 -6.48 5.25 10.39
CA ALA A 51 -7.37 6.36 10.11
C ALA A 51 -7.83 6.33 8.65
N ARG A 52 -9.08 6.72 8.40
CA ARG A 52 -9.61 6.90 7.04
C ARG A 52 -9.15 8.24 6.47
N GLU A 53 -7.84 8.38 6.34
CA GLU A 53 -7.18 9.59 5.87
C GLU A 53 -6.10 9.22 4.85
N TYR A 54 -5.93 10.04 3.82
CA TYR A 54 -4.92 9.80 2.79
C TYR A 54 -4.28 11.11 2.30
N CYS A 55 -3.08 11.01 1.74
CA CYS A 55 -2.43 12.07 1.00
C CYS A 55 -1.76 11.53 -0.26
N ALA A 56 -1.22 12.42 -1.10
CA ALA A 56 -0.37 12.05 -2.23
C ALA A 56 0.96 11.49 -1.70
N TYR A 57 1.47 10.42 -2.31
CA TYR A 57 2.73 9.83 -1.88
C TYR A 57 3.90 10.80 -2.01
N ALA A 58 3.92 11.67 -3.03
CA ALA A 58 4.92 12.71 -3.14
C ALA A 58 4.91 13.69 -1.95
N ASP A 59 3.73 14.05 -1.45
CA ASP A 59 3.58 14.94 -0.28
C ASP A 59 4.01 14.22 1.01
N TRP A 60 3.60 12.97 1.19
CA TRP A 60 4.10 12.11 2.28
C TRP A 60 5.63 11.99 2.25
N ASN A 61 6.20 11.71 1.07
CA ASN A 61 7.62 11.50 0.91
C ASN A 61 8.44 12.80 1.10
N ALA A 62 7.84 13.97 0.90
CA ALA A 62 8.51 15.25 1.15
C ALA A 62 8.36 15.70 2.61
N ASN A 63 7.18 15.49 3.21
CA ASN A 63 6.78 16.20 4.42
C ASN A 63 6.50 15.29 5.64
N GLY A 64 6.45 13.97 5.45
CA GLY A 64 6.22 13.01 6.54
C GLY A 64 4.97 13.36 7.34
N ALA A 65 5.13 13.50 8.67
CA ALA A 65 4.00 13.84 9.55
C ALA A 65 3.34 15.19 9.25
N ARG A 66 3.99 16.07 8.48
CA ARG A 66 3.46 17.37 8.06
C ARG A 66 2.71 17.34 6.73
N ALA A 67 2.61 16.18 6.08
CA ALA A 67 1.86 16.01 4.85
C ALA A 67 0.38 16.35 5.05
N ARG A 68 -0.28 16.82 3.99
CA ARG A 68 -1.68 17.23 4.04
C ARG A 68 -2.59 16.03 3.82
N PHE A 69 -3.06 15.44 4.91
CA PHE A 69 -4.05 14.37 4.87
C PHE A 69 -5.47 14.90 4.64
N PHE A 70 -6.24 14.13 3.88
CA PHE A 70 -7.65 14.34 3.58
C PHE A 70 -8.46 13.12 4.03
N GLY A 71 -9.68 13.34 4.51
CA GLY A 71 -10.59 12.24 4.84
C GLY A 71 -10.90 11.38 3.62
N HIS A 72 -10.88 10.06 3.81
CA HIS A 72 -11.40 9.07 2.88
C HIS A 72 -12.72 8.52 3.45
N ILE A 73 -13.74 8.38 2.61
CA ILE A 73 -15.07 8.01 3.08
C ILE A 73 -15.13 6.56 3.61
N ASP A 74 -14.44 5.64 2.94
CA ASP A 74 -14.66 4.20 3.16
C ASP A 74 -13.41 3.37 3.48
N THR A 75 -12.20 3.95 3.41
CA THR A 75 -10.97 3.15 3.31
C THR A 75 -9.90 3.69 4.23
N SER A 76 -9.35 2.81 5.06
CA SER A 76 -8.12 2.99 5.81
C SER A 76 -6.95 2.24 5.15
N GLY A 77 -5.72 2.48 5.61
CA GLY A 77 -4.56 1.69 5.17
C GLY A 77 -4.71 0.19 5.47
N ASP A 78 -5.25 -0.16 6.64
CA ASP A 78 -5.47 -1.56 7.04
C ASP A 78 -6.45 -2.29 6.12
N ASP A 79 -7.47 -1.58 5.63
CA ASP A 79 -8.43 -2.15 4.67
C ASP A 79 -7.75 -2.52 3.35
N LEU A 80 -6.79 -1.70 2.90
CA LEU A 80 -6.01 -1.96 1.69
C LEU A 80 -5.12 -3.18 1.84
N ILE A 81 -4.35 -3.29 2.92
CA ILE A 81 -3.50 -4.46 3.20
C ILE A 81 -4.36 -5.74 3.27
N ARG A 82 -5.48 -5.69 3.99
CA ARG A 82 -6.41 -6.84 4.11
C ARG A 82 -7.00 -7.24 2.76
N LYS A 83 -7.33 -6.27 1.91
CA LYS A 83 -7.85 -6.53 0.55
C LYS A 83 -6.77 -7.18 -0.34
N ALA A 84 -5.56 -6.64 -0.34
CA ALA A 84 -4.46 -7.18 -1.14
C ALA A 84 -4.10 -8.61 -0.73
N ARG A 85 -3.98 -8.89 0.57
CA ARG A 85 -3.75 -10.27 1.07
C ARG A 85 -4.82 -11.25 0.61
N ARG A 86 -6.09 -10.87 0.65
CA ARG A 86 -7.20 -11.73 0.19
C ARG A 86 -7.14 -12.01 -1.31
N LEU A 87 -6.74 -11.03 -2.12
CA LEU A 87 -6.55 -11.22 -3.56
C LEU A 87 -5.43 -12.21 -3.84
N VAL A 88 -4.25 -12.00 -3.25
CA VAL A 88 -3.09 -12.90 -3.41
C VAL A 88 -3.44 -14.33 -2.97
N ALA A 89 -4.10 -14.49 -1.82
CA ALA A 89 -4.54 -15.81 -1.33
C ALA A 89 -5.44 -16.54 -2.35
N ARG A 90 -6.34 -15.80 -3.01
CA ARG A 90 -7.24 -16.35 -4.04
C ARG A 90 -6.45 -16.76 -5.28
N GLU A 91 -5.49 -15.96 -5.72
CA GLU A 91 -4.65 -16.28 -6.87
C GLU A 91 -3.78 -17.52 -6.62
N ILE A 92 -3.22 -17.67 -5.41
CA ILE A 92 -2.50 -18.89 -5.01
C ILE A 92 -3.43 -20.10 -5.09
N THR A 93 -4.63 -20.00 -4.51
CA THR A 93 -5.64 -21.07 -4.53
C THR A 93 -6.03 -21.47 -5.96
N ASN A 94 -6.05 -20.49 -6.88
CA ASN A 94 -6.34 -20.72 -8.30
C ASN A 94 -5.13 -21.27 -9.09
N GLY A 95 -3.96 -21.43 -8.48
CA GLY A 95 -2.75 -21.94 -9.13
C GLY A 95 -2.03 -20.93 -10.02
N HIS A 96 -2.24 -19.62 -9.82
CA HIS A 96 -1.59 -18.57 -10.62
C HIS A 96 -0.13 -18.32 -10.18
N TRP A 97 0.27 -18.86 -9.04
CA TRP A 97 1.58 -18.71 -8.42
C TRP A 97 2.26 -20.09 -8.30
N ALA A 98 2.76 -20.61 -9.42
CA ALA A 98 3.42 -21.91 -9.55
C ALA A 98 4.95 -21.80 -9.39
#